data_AF-A0A973CIE3-F1
#
_entry.id   AF-A0A973CIE3-F1
#
_cell.length_a   1.000
_cell.length_b   1.000
_cell.length_c   1.000
_cell.angle_alpha   90.00
_cell.angle_beta   90.00
_cell.angle_gamma   90.00
#
_symmetry.space_group_name_H-M   'P 1'
#
loop_
_entity.id
_entity.type
_entity.pdbx_description
1 polymer ?
#
loop_
_entity_poly.entity_id
_entity_poly.type
_entity_poly.pdbx_seq_one_letter_code
_entity_poly.pdbx_strand_id
1 'polypeptide(L)'
;MSVNNSQEDFNSRDNAHIELTHILHYYLNQDDGSTIIELLREYSEYPKEILDYLQFIIIDDGSPIHVDFPTDLNINLLVLRITEDIAWNQPGCRNLGLTYSRSDKVLLTDIDHSFPVETMQKLIKHKNPGKTFYKFRRYKNDGTLIKTHPNTFFMSRARCLKYYGYDEDFSGSYGYDDSMLWRWQRNHGTRFVTMPLKYPCTSRKIDLDNAYHSLERNADENKDVAEKKREDWKKYGPARGHSRRFLCFNWDIVCDLYRESEIPEPPIQKFWIKNWHFRNIWPT
;
A
#
# COMPACT_ATOMS: atom_id res chain seq x y z
N MET A 1 1.54 -52.64 8.06
CA MET A 1 1.52 -51.29 8.64
C MET A 1 2.11 -50.34 7.60
N SER A 2 1.25 -49.78 6.77
CA SER A 2 1.60 -48.81 5.74
C SER A 2 1.76 -47.45 6.40
N VAL A 3 3.00 -46.96 6.48
CA VAL A 3 3.28 -45.58 6.85
C VAL A 3 2.90 -44.73 5.64
N ASN A 4 1.75 -44.06 5.72
CA ASN A 4 1.39 -42.98 4.82
C ASN A 4 2.43 -41.87 5.00
N ASN A 5 3.35 -41.75 4.05
CA ASN A 5 4.07 -40.50 3.84
C ASN A 5 3.06 -39.48 3.31
N SER A 6 2.42 -38.73 4.21
CA SER A 6 1.86 -37.43 3.89
C SER A 6 3.04 -36.52 3.53
N GLN A 7 3.39 -36.51 2.25
CA GLN A 7 4.12 -35.41 1.64
C GLN A 7 3.22 -34.19 1.80
N GLU A 8 3.41 -33.45 2.89
CA GLU A 8 2.79 -32.13 3.07
C GLU A 8 3.19 -31.26 1.89
N ASP A 9 2.17 -30.83 1.16
CA ASP A 9 2.20 -30.11 -0.09
C ASP A 9 2.73 -28.68 0.12
N PHE A 10 4.04 -28.56 0.31
CA PHE A 10 4.70 -27.31 0.72
C PHE A 10 4.83 -26.26 -0.41
N ASN A 11 4.02 -26.33 -1.48
CA ASN A 11 4.18 -25.41 -2.61
C ASN A 11 2.90 -25.03 -3.38
N SER A 12 1.74 -24.90 -2.71
CA SER A 12 0.48 -24.48 -3.37
C SER A 12 0.17 -22.98 -3.27
N ARG A 13 1.02 -22.16 -2.63
CA ARG A 13 0.74 -20.74 -2.34
C ARG A 13 1.90 -19.77 -2.66
N ASP A 14 2.52 -19.89 -3.82
CA ASP A 14 3.67 -19.03 -4.17
C ASP A 14 3.30 -17.55 -4.45
N ASN A 15 2.02 -17.25 -4.66
CA ASN A 15 1.47 -15.92 -4.99
C ASN A 15 2.14 -15.22 -6.19
N ALA A 16 2.91 -15.94 -7.01
CA ALA A 16 3.73 -15.35 -8.09
C ALA A 16 2.88 -14.67 -9.18
N HIS A 17 1.60 -15.02 -9.23
CA HIS A 17 0.61 -14.47 -10.14
C HIS A 17 0.03 -13.12 -9.70
N ILE A 18 0.21 -12.69 -8.44
CA ILE A 18 -0.35 -11.44 -7.97
C ILE A 18 0.38 -10.29 -8.68
N GLU A 19 -0.34 -9.55 -9.50
CA GLU A 19 0.20 -8.46 -10.29
C GLU A 19 0.06 -7.12 -9.57
N LEU A 20 -0.91 -6.93 -8.69
CA LEU A 20 -1.11 -5.67 -7.96
C LEU A 20 -1.39 -5.94 -6.49
N THR A 21 -0.76 -5.19 -5.60
CA THR A 21 -1.16 -5.12 -4.19
C THR A 21 -1.76 -3.76 -3.87
N HIS A 22 -2.97 -3.74 -3.33
CA HIS A 22 -3.67 -2.55 -2.84
C HIS A 22 -3.57 -2.48 -1.32
N ILE A 23 -2.82 -1.50 -0.82
CA ILE A 23 -2.57 -1.27 0.60
C ILE A 23 -3.48 -0.14 1.09
N LEU A 24 -4.25 -0.42 2.13
CA LEU A 24 -5.03 0.55 2.89
C LEU A 24 -4.71 0.40 4.38
N HIS A 25 -4.89 1.47 5.14
CA HIS A 25 -4.77 1.44 6.59
C HIS A 25 -5.88 2.27 7.21
N TYR A 26 -6.23 1.95 8.45
CA TYR A 26 -7.26 2.65 9.20
C TYR A 26 -6.93 2.69 10.69
N TYR A 27 -7.61 3.59 11.37
CA TYR A 27 -7.69 3.64 12.84
C TYR A 27 -9.13 3.98 13.20
N LEU A 28 -9.71 3.24 14.15
CA LEU A 28 -11.09 3.40 14.61
C LEU A 28 -11.14 3.58 16.12
N ASN A 29 -11.65 4.72 16.58
CA ASN A 29 -11.91 4.95 18.00
C ASN A 29 -13.34 5.40 18.33
N GLN A 30 -14.22 5.48 17.33
CA GLN A 30 -15.59 6.00 17.46
C GLN A 30 -16.64 5.18 16.68
N ASP A 31 -16.25 4.47 15.60
CA ASP A 31 -17.14 3.72 14.70
C ASP A 31 -16.89 2.19 14.78
N ASP A 32 -17.89 1.38 14.42
CA ASP A 32 -17.91 -0.08 14.56
C ASP A 32 -17.11 -0.85 13.47
N GLY A 33 -16.52 -0.10 12.53
CA GLY A 33 -15.77 -0.67 11.40
C GLY A 33 -16.62 -1.12 10.22
N SER A 34 -17.92 -0.86 10.22
CA SER A 34 -18.80 -1.07 9.06
C SER A 34 -18.21 -0.47 7.77
N THR A 35 -17.65 0.73 7.83
CA THR A 35 -17.04 1.44 6.68
C THR A 35 -15.94 0.65 5.96
N ILE A 36 -15.10 -0.09 6.70
CA ILE A 36 -14.04 -0.95 6.11
C ILE A 36 -14.64 -2.24 5.56
N ILE A 37 -15.62 -2.83 6.23
CA ILE A 37 -16.30 -4.04 5.75
C ILE A 37 -17.06 -3.77 4.45
N GLU A 38 -17.80 -2.66 4.38
CA GLU A 38 -18.50 -2.22 3.17
C GLU A 38 -17.54 -2.03 1.98
N LEU A 39 -16.36 -1.45 2.24
CA LEU A 39 -15.32 -1.27 1.21
C LEU A 39 -14.82 -2.61 0.68
N LEU A 40 -14.55 -3.56 1.57
CA LEU A 40 -14.09 -4.89 1.19
C LEU A 40 -15.18 -5.66 0.43
N ARG A 41 -16.45 -5.48 0.80
CA ARG A 41 -17.59 -6.03 0.06
C ARG A 41 -17.68 -5.44 -1.34
N GLU A 42 -17.60 -4.12 -1.49
CA GLU A 42 -17.54 -3.44 -2.81
C GLU A 42 -16.39 -4.00 -3.67
N TYR A 43 -15.20 -4.16 -3.09
CA TYR A 43 -14.06 -4.74 -3.81
C TYR A 43 -14.25 -6.23 -4.15
N SER A 44 -14.97 -6.99 -3.32
CA SER A 44 -15.25 -8.41 -3.59
C SER A 44 -16.20 -8.62 -4.77
N GLU A 45 -16.89 -7.58 -5.23
CA GLU A 45 -17.77 -7.61 -6.41
C GLU A 45 -17.02 -7.38 -7.73
N TYR A 46 -15.70 -7.14 -7.69
CA TYR A 46 -14.92 -6.97 -8.89
C TYR A 46 -14.92 -8.24 -9.77
N PRO A 47 -14.77 -8.08 -11.10
CA PRO A 47 -14.65 -9.22 -12.00
C PRO A 47 -13.50 -10.18 -11.61
N LYS A 48 -13.73 -11.48 -11.82
CA LYS A 48 -12.77 -12.56 -11.51
C LYS A 48 -11.38 -12.27 -12.10
N GLU A 49 -11.33 -11.79 -13.33
CA GLU A 49 -10.09 -11.48 -14.06
C GLU A 49 -9.28 -10.31 -13.47
N ILE A 50 -9.83 -9.59 -12.49
CA ILE A 50 -9.12 -8.60 -11.69
C ILE A 50 -8.73 -9.21 -10.36
N LEU A 51 -9.69 -9.84 -9.67
CA LEU A 51 -9.49 -10.42 -8.34
C LEU A 51 -8.41 -11.50 -8.31
N ASP A 52 -8.28 -12.28 -9.39
CA ASP A 52 -7.26 -13.32 -9.51
C ASP A 52 -5.82 -12.78 -9.54
N TYR A 53 -5.63 -11.48 -9.80
CA TYR A 53 -4.31 -10.85 -9.89
C TYR A 53 -4.09 -9.75 -8.85
N LEU A 54 -5.02 -9.60 -7.91
CA LEU A 54 -5.06 -8.51 -6.96
C LEU A 54 -5.00 -9.04 -5.53
N GLN A 55 -4.11 -8.46 -4.74
CA GLN A 55 -4.08 -8.61 -3.28
C GLN A 55 -4.54 -7.33 -2.61
N PHE A 56 -5.38 -7.45 -1.59
CA PHE A 56 -5.65 -6.37 -0.64
C PHE A 56 -4.84 -6.60 0.63
N ILE A 57 -4.22 -5.52 1.14
CA ILE A 57 -3.62 -5.50 2.47
C ILE A 57 -4.29 -4.37 3.24
N ILE A 58 -4.87 -4.71 4.38
CA ILE A 58 -5.47 -3.77 5.32
C ILE A 58 -4.63 -3.76 6.59
N ILE A 59 -4.28 -2.57 7.07
CA ILE A 59 -3.55 -2.39 8.32
C ILE A 59 -4.45 -1.65 9.31
N ASP A 60 -4.74 -2.31 10.43
CA ASP A 60 -5.32 -1.70 11.63
C ASP A 60 -4.20 -1.06 12.46
N ASP A 61 -4.19 0.28 12.54
CA ASP A 61 -3.17 1.10 13.22
C ASP A 61 -3.37 1.16 14.75
N GLY A 62 -3.63 0.01 15.38
CA GLY A 62 -3.82 -0.06 16.83
C GLY A 62 -5.19 0.43 17.31
N SER A 63 -6.24 0.22 16.50
CA SER A 63 -7.60 0.64 16.86
C SER A 63 -8.05 0.03 18.20
N PRO A 64 -8.59 0.82 19.15
CA PRO A 64 -9.22 0.26 20.35
C PRO A 64 -10.46 -0.58 20.03
N ILE A 65 -11.09 -0.34 18.88
CA ILE A 65 -12.24 -1.10 18.40
C ILE A 65 -11.77 -2.30 17.59
N HIS A 66 -12.29 -3.48 17.89
CA HIS A 66 -12.00 -4.70 17.13
C HIS A 66 -12.99 -4.84 15.97
N VAL A 67 -12.48 -5.22 14.80
CA VAL A 67 -13.29 -5.47 13.60
C VAL A 67 -13.16 -6.94 13.23
N ASP A 68 -14.29 -7.64 13.22
CA ASP A 68 -14.36 -9.01 12.74
C ASP A 68 -14.44 -9.03 11.21
N PHE A 69 -13.36 -9.45 10.56
CA PHE A 69 -13.30 -9.48 9.10
C PHE A 69 -14.08 -10.69 8.54
N PRO A 70 -14.98 -10.49 7.56
CA PRO A 70 -15.74 -11.59 6.99
C PRO A 70 -14.82 -12.58 6.26
N THR A 71 -14.95 -13.86 6.59
CA THR A 71 -14.14 -14.95 6.02
C THR A 71 -14.72 -15.49 4.71
N ASP A 72 -15.93 -15.08 4.33
CA ASP A 72 -16.63 -15.48 3.12
C ASP A 72 -16.26 -14.61 1.90
N LEU A 73 -15.37 -13.61 2.07
CA LEU A 73 -14.89 -12.79 0.98
C LEU A 73 -14.01 -13.60 0.03
N ASN A 74 -14.45 -13.73 -1.21
CA ASN A 74 -13.70 -14.44 -2.26
C ASN A 74 -12.62 -13.53 -2.89
N ILE A 75 -11.67 -13.06 -2.10
CA ILE A 75 -10.57 -12.17 -2.53
C ILE A 75 -9.25 -12.59 -1.85
N ASN A 76 -8.12 -12.19 -2.42
CA ASN A 76 -6.84 -12.29 -1.71
C ASN A 76 -6.73 -11.13 -0.71
N LEU A 77 -6.87 -11.40 0.58
CA LEU A 77 -6.89 -10.39 1.64
C LEU A 77 -5.90 -10.76 2.73
N LEU A 78 -5.06 -9.80 3.11
CA LEU A 78 -4.26 -9.88 4.32
C LEU A 78 -4.64 -8.71 5.24
N VAL A 79 -4.99 -9.01 6.48
CA VAL A 79 -5.24 -8.01 7.51
C VAL A 79 -4.17 -8.13 8.58
N LEU A 80 -3.51 -7.01 8.84
CA LEU A 80 -2.49 -6.87 9.86
C LEU A 80 -3.00 -5.89 10.93
N ARG A 81 -2.74 -6.17 12.19
CA ARG A 81 -3.09 -5.29 13.30
C ARG A 81 -1.85 -4.95 14.11
N ILE A 82 -1.54 -3.67 14.19
CA ILE A 82 -0.52 -3.16 15.09
C ILE A 82 -1.07 -3.27 16.52
N THR A 83 -0.26 -3.81 17.42
CA THR A 83 -0.66 -4.12 18.81
C THR A 83 -0.30 -3.01 19.79
N GLU A 84 0.31 -1.94 19.30
CA GLU A 84 0.75 -0.78 20.06
C GLU A 84 -0.07 0.45 19.63
N ASP A 85 -0.50 1.24 20.62
CA ASP A 85 -1.18 2.51 20.37
C ASP A 85 -0.12 3.60 20.10
N ILE A 86 0.13 3.85 18.82
CA ILE A 86 1.09 4.85 18.36
C ILE A 86 0.31 5.94 17.61
N ALA A 87 0.23 7.12 18.22
CA ALA A 87 -0.43 8.25 17.57
C ALA A 87 0.17 8.54 16.19
N TRP A 88 -0.68 8.81 15.20
CA TRP A 88 -0.27 9.23 13.85
C TRP A 88 0.73 8.30 13.15
N ASN A 89 0.58 6.97 13.31
CA ASN A 89 1.53 5.99 12.79
C ASN A 89 1.30 5.57 11.33
N GLN A 90 0.82 6.50 10.50
CA GLN A 90 0.69 6.29 9.06
C GLN A 90 2.01 5.85 8.38
N PRO A 91 3.19 6.41 8.71
CA PRO A 91 4.46 5.93 8.16
C PRO A 91 4.69 4.44 8.40
N GLY A 92 4.47 3.98 9.65
CA GLY A 92 4.62 2.59 10.06
C GLY A 92 3.63 1.68 9.35
N CYS A 93 2.35 2.04 9.33
CA CYS A 93 1.31 1.30 8.60
C CYS A 93 1.67 1.08 7.12
N ARG A 94 2.13 2.14 6.45
CA ARG A 94 2.47 2.10 5.03
C ARG A 94 3.72 1.25 4.77
N ASN A 95 4.74 1.35 5.62
CA ASN A 95 5.91 0.48 5.56
C ASN A 95 5.57 -0.99 5.81
N LEU A 96 4.65 -1.26 6.73
CA LEU A 96 4.20 -2.61 7.05
C LEU A 96 3.48 -3.23 5.85
N GLY A 97 2.53 -2.51 5.26
CA GLY A 97 1.85 -2.94 4.03
C GLY A 97 2.82 -3.19 2.87
N LEU A 98 3.83 -2.33 2.70
CA LEU A 98 4.87 -2.52 1.68
C LEU A 98 5.69 -3.79 1.95
N THR A 99 5.93 -4.14 3.21
CA THR A 99 6.69 -5.34 3.56
C THR A 99 5.94 -6.62 3.19
N TYR A 100 4.63 -6.65 3.41
CA TYR A 100 3.77 -7.80 3.15
C TYR A 100 3.17 -7.87 1.73
N SER A 101 3.47 -6.87 0.89
CA SER A 101 3.00 -6.85 -0.49
C SER A 101 3.57 -8.00 -1.33
N ARG A 102 2.68 -8.79 -1.93
CA ARG A 102 3.01 -9.93 -2.81
C ARG A 102 3.44 -9.49 -4.21
N SER A 103 3.05 -8.30 -4.66
CA SER A 103 3.51 -7.70 -5.93
C SER A 103 4.54 -6.58 -5.72
N ASP A 104 5.38 -6.34 -6.74
CA ASP A 104 6.16 -5.10 -6.81
C ASP A 104 5.32 -3.89 -7.23
N LYS A 105 4.21 -4.09 -7.95
CA LYS A 105 3.29 -3.00 -8.27
C LYS A 105 2.34 -2.82 -7.09
N VAL A 106 2.40 -1.65 -6.48
CA VAL A 106 1.63 -1.33 -5.27
C VAL A 106 0.78 -0.10 -5.52
N LEU A 107 -0.51 -0.20 -5.20
CA LEU A 107 -1.41 0.91 -5.00
C LEU A 107 -1.53 1.16 -3.49
N LEU A 108 -1.18 2.35 -3.04
CA LEU A 108 -1.19 2.73 -1.64
C LEU A 108 -2.14 3.91 -1.48
N THR A 109 -3.12 3.79 -0.58
CA THR A 109 -4.14 4.82 -0.36
C THR A 109 -4.71 4.76 1.07
N ASP A 110 -5.56 5.74 1.37
CA ASP A 110 -6.32 5.81 2.62
C ASP A 110 -7.73 5.20 2.38
N ILE A 111 -8.40 4.74 3.45
CA ILE A 111 -9.71 4.07 3.35
C ILE A 111 -10.85 4.97 2.85
N ASP A 112 -10.65 6.29 2.79
CA ASP A 112 -11.56 7.27 2.20
C ASP A 112 -11.46 7.37 0.68
N HIS A 113 -10.66 6.53 0.02
CA HIS A 113 -10.64 6.42 -1.43
C HIS A 113 -11.07 5.03 -1.91
N SER A 114 -11.84 5.02 -2.99
CA SER A 114 -12.08 3.83 -3.80
C SER A 114 -11.61 4.05 -5.23
N PHE A 115 -11.41 2.94 -5.94
CA PHE A 115 -10.95 2.94 -7.32
C PHE A 115 -12.00 2.26 -8.20
N PRO A 116 -12.30 2.78 -9.40
CA PRO A 116 -13.15 2.06 -10.34
C PRO A 116 -12.45 0.79 -10.87
N VAL A 117 -13.26 -0.18 -11.29
CA VAL A 117 -12.83 -1.44 -11.92
C VAL A 117 -11.85 -1.18 -13.08
N GLU A 118 -12.13 -0.19 -13.92
CA GLU A 118 -11.31 0.16 -15.08
C GLU A 118 -9.93 0.71 -14.67
N THR A 119 -9.88 1.48 -13.57
CA THR A 119 -8.61 1.94 -13.01
C THR A 119 -7.81 0.75 -12.50
N MET A 120 -8.42 -0.14 -11.72
CA MET A 120 -7.74 -1.31 -11.15
C MET A 120 -7.22 -2.25 -12.23
N GLN A 121 -8.04 -2.54 -13.24
CA GLN A 121 -7.64 -3.32 -14.41
C GLN A 121 -6.46 -2.66 -15.15
N LYS A 122 -6.45 -1.32 -15.26
CA LYS A 122 -5.35 -0.59 -15.87
C LYS A 122 -4.06 -0.74 -15.08
N LEU A 123 -4.11 -0.68 -13.75
CA LEU A 123 -2.95 -0.80 -12.88
C LEU A 123 -2.34 -2.20 -12.94
N ILE A 124 -3.18 -3.24 -12.91
CA ILE A 124 -2.76 -4.65 -13.09
C ILE A 124 -2.02 -4.81 -14.42
N LYS A 125 -2.58 -4.32 -15.52
CA LYS A 125 -1.96 -4.42 -16.86
C LYS A 125 -0.82 -3.40 -17.09
N HIS A 126 -0.55 -2.51 -16.14
CA HIS A 126 0.48 -1.51 -16.29
C HIS A 126 1.87 -2.17 -16.18
N LYS A 127 2.84 -1.65 -16.95
CA LYS A 127 4.24 -2.00 -16.74
C LYS A 127 4.65 -1.63 -15.31
N ASN A 128 5.63 -2.33 -14.76
CA ASN A 128 6.18 -1.95 -13.48
C ASN A 128 6.54 -0.44 -13.46
N PRO A 129 6.06 0.35 -12.47
CA PRO A 129 6.33 1.79 -12.41
C PRO A 129 7.82 2.14 -12.32
N GLY A 130 8.67 1.23 -11.81
CA GLY A 130 10.09 1.44 -11.63
C GLY A 130 10.37 2.72 -10.86
N LYS A 131 10.98 3.71 -11.51
CA LYS A 131 11.33 5.01 -10.89
C LYS A 131 10.19 6.04 -10.90
N THR A 132 8.96 5.66 -11.20
CA THR A 132 7.82 6.58 -11.29
C THR A 132 6.79 6.29 -10.21
N PHE A 133 6.37 7.32 -9.49
CA PHE A 133 5.21 7.30 -8.61
C PHE A 133 4.07 8.00 -9.32
N TYR A 134 2.98 7.26 -9.51
CA TYR A 134 1.79 7.75 -10.18
C TYR A 134 0.79 8.27 -9.15
N LYS A 135 0.34 9.51 -9.33
CA LYS A 135 -0.74 10.13 -8.57
C LYS A 135 -2.05 10.04 -9.33
N PHE A 136 -3.16 10.20 -8.63
CA PHE A 136 -4.50 10.11 -9.22
C PHE A 136 -5.23 11.45 -9.22
N ARG A 137 -6.06 11.64 -10.24
CA ARG A 137 -7.12 12.65 -10.19
C ARG A 137 -8.22 12.10 -9.29
N ARG A 138 -8.76 12.95 -8.43
CA ARG A 138 -9.73 12.53 -7.41
C ARG A 138 -11.07 13.20 -7.67
N TYR A 139 -12.13 12.41 -7.70
CA TYR A 139 -13.50 12.91 -7.84
C TYR A 139 -14.28 12.65 -6.56
N LYS A 140 -15.24 13.51 -6.23
CA LYS A 140 -16.30 13.17 -5.27
C LYS A 140 -17.33 12.26 -5.93
N ASN A 141 -18.20 11.64 -5.11
CA ASN A 141 -19.31 10.82 -5.59
C ASN A 141 -20.27 11.58 -6.53
N ASP A 142 -20.37 12.91 -6.43
CA ASP A 142 -21.17 13.77 -7.31
C ASP A 142 -20.49 14.10 -8.65
N GLY A 143 -19.30 13.56 -8.92
CA GLY A 143 -18.52 13.83 -10.13
C GLY A 143 -17.68 15.11 -10.08
N THR A 144 -17.63 15.82 -8.95
CA THR A 144 -16.79 17.02 -8.79
C THR A 144 -15.32 16.64 -8.70
N LEU A 145 -14.49 17.22 -9.58
CA LEU A 145 -13.03 17.09 -9.51
C LEU A 145 -12.46 17.86 -8.31
N ILE A 146 -11.69 17.18 -7.47
CA ILE A 146 -11.03 17.77 -6.30
C ILE A 146 -9.51 17.60 -6.36
N LYS A 147 -8.81 18.27 -5.43
CA LYS A 147 -7.35 18.19 -5.31
C LYS A 147 -6.92 16.72 -5.15
N THR A 148 -5.87 16.35 -5.86
CA THR A 148 -5.19 15.05 -5.72
C THR A 148 -4.79 14.81 -4.27
N HIS A 149 -5.03 13.59 -3.81
CA HIS A 149 -4.64 13.16 -2.48
C HIS A 149 -3.09 13.12 -2.38
N PRO A 150 -2.48 13.69 -1.33
CA PRO A 150 -1.03 13.75 -1.22
C PRO A 150 -0.39 12.37 -1.03
N ASN A 151 -1.10 11.42 -0.41
CA ASN A 151 -0.61 10.12 0.01
C ASN A 151 -1.19 8.91 -0.75
N THR A 152 -1.82 9.16 -1.91
CA THR A 152 -2.32 8.09 -2.79
C THR A 152 -1.40 7.89 -3.99
N PHE A 153 -0.78 6.72 -4.07
CA PHE A 153 0.26 6.42 -5.07
C PHE A 153 0.11 5.04 -5.69
N PHE A 154 0.33 4.96 -7.01
CA PHE A 154 0.68 3.71 -7.68
C PHE A 154 2.17 3.71 -8.00
N MET A 155 2.92 2.74 -7.49
CA MET A 155 4.38 2.77 -7.50
C MET A 155 5.00 1.36 -7.47
N SER A 156 6.33 1.31 -7.64
CA SER A 156 7.12 0.10 -7.38
C SER A 156 7.48 0.03 -5.89
N ARG A 157 7.20 -1.12 -5.28
CA ARG A 157 7.58 -1.48 -3.90
C ARG A 157 9.09 -1.43 -3.72
N ALA A 158 9.83 -2.07 -4.62
CA ALA A 158 11.28 -2.08 -4.63
C ALA A 158 11.85 -0.65 -4.74
N ARG A 159 11.23 0.22 -5.55
CA ARG A 159 11.64 1.63 -5.62
C ARG A 159 11.44 2.35 -4.29
N CYS A 160 10.30 2.14 -3.64
CA CYS A 160 10.00 2.77 -2.35
C CYS A 160 11.00 2.32 -1.27
N LEU A 161 11.13 1.00 -1.08
CA LEU A 161 11.98 0.38 -0.06
C LEU A 161 13.48 0.57 -0.32
N LYS A 162 13.91 0.71 -1.58
CA LYS A 162 15.30 1.08 -1.92
C LYS A 162 15.74 2.39 -1.24
N TYR A 163 14.81 3.29 -0.97
CA TYR A 163 15.06 4.53 -0.25
C TYR A 163 14.38 4.57 1.11
N TYR A 164 14.31 3.40 1.76
CA TYR A 164 13.92 3.22 3.16
C TYR A 164 12.43 3.42 3.48
N GLY A 165 11.56 3.45 2.45
CA GLY A 165 10.12 3.57 2.67
C GLY A 165 9.68 4.97 3.13
N TYR A 166 8.65 5.02 3.97
CA TYR A 166 8.28 6.19 4.76
C TYR A 166 9.22 6.34 5.96
N ASP A 167 9.46 7.59 6.36
CA ASP A 167 10.31 7.91 7.51
C ASP A 167 9.49 7.83 8.80
N GLU A 168 9.73 6.79 9.61
CA GLU A 168 8.98 6.54 10.85
C GLU A 168 9.33 7.51 12.00
N ASP A 169 10.30 8.41 11.83
CA ASP A 169 10.47 9.52 12.79
C ASP A 169 9.29 10.51 12.75
N PHE A 170 8.42 10.43 11.74
CA PHE A 170 7.17 11.22 11.68
C PHE A 170 5.97 10.53 12.35
N SER A 171 6.12 9.27 12.80
CA SER A 171 5.12 8.64 13.67
C SER A 171 5.15 9.30 15.05
N GLY A 172 4.00 9.42 15.70
CA GLY A 172 3.82 10.07 17.01
C GLY A 172 3.10 11.43 16.91
N SER A 173 3.26 12.15 15.80
CA SER A 173 2.72 13.51 15.60
C SER A 173 2.13 13.69 14.20
N TYR A 174 1.26 14.68 14.01
CA TYR A 174 0.51 14.81 12.76
C TYR A 174 1.34 15.44 11.63
N GLY A 175 1.25 14.85 10.44
CA GLY A 175 1.63 15.46 9.18
C GLY A 175 3.12 15.45 8.84
N TYR A 176 3.46 16.09 7.73
CA TYR A 176 4.78 16.13 7.07
C TYR A 176 5.31 14.81 6.49
N ASP A 177 4.85 13.65 6.95
CA ASP A 177 5.23 12.32 6.44
C ASP A 177 5.11 12.23 4.90
N ASP A 178 3.97 12.66 4.38
CA ASP A 178 3.60 12.67 2.96
C ASP A 178 4.56 13.52 2.12
N SER A 179 4.78 14.74 2.58
CA SER A 179 5.59 15.75 1.91
C SER A 179 7.07 15.39 1.95
N MET A 180 7.51 14.74 3.04
CA MET A 180 8.89 14.34 3.25
C MET A 180 9.22 13.08 2.46
N LEU A 181 8.32 12.10 2.37
CA LEU A 181 8.45 10.99 1.43
C LEU A 181 8.63 11.52 0.01
N TRP A 182 7.72 12.39 -0.45
CA TRP A 182 7.74 12.93 -1.80
C TRP A 182 9.07 13.64 -2.10
N ARG A 183 9.56 14.49 -1.20
CA ARG A 183 10.85 15.20 -1.36
C ARG A 183 12.02 14.24 -1.38
N TRP A 184 12.07 13.30 -0.44
CA TRP A 184 13.15 12.33 -0.33
C TRP A 184 13.25 11.48 -1.59
N GLN A 185 12.14 10.91 -2.04
CA GLN A 185 12.05 10.14 -3.28
C GLN A 185 12.48 10.97 -4.49
N ARG A 186 12.04 12.23 -4.58
CA ARG A 186 12.41 13.13 -5.69
C ARG A 186 13.90 13.43 -5.70
N ASN A 187 14.51 13.70 -4.55
CA ASN A 187 15.95 13.93 -4.41
C ASN A 187 16.77 12.70 -4.85
N HIS A 188 16.19 11.50 -4.79
CA HIS A 188 16.80 10.26 -5.27
C HIS A 188 16.42 9.89 -6.71
N GLY A 189 15.80 10.81 -7.46
CA GLY A 189 15.46 10.64 -8.87
C GLY A 189 14.15 9.92 -9.15
N THR A 190 13.24 9.81 -8.17
CA THR A 190 11.88 9.31 -8.40
C THR A 190 11.07 10.38 -9.10
N ARG A 191 10.40 10.02 -10.20
CA ARG A 191 9.51 10.89 -10.97
C ARG A 191 8.11 10.81 -10.40
N PHE A 192 7.40 11.93 -10.37
CA PHE A 192 6.00 11.98 -9.99
C PHE A 192 5.17 12.38 -11.19
N VAL A 193 4.21 11.54 -11.56
CA VAL A 193 3.37 11.72 -12.76
C VAL A 193 1.92 11.50 -12.36
N THR A 194 1.00 12.26 -12.92
CA THR A 194 -0.43 12.01 -12.71
C THR A 194 -0.94 11.01 -13.75
N MET A 195 -1.72 10.01 -13.32
CA MET A 195 -2.41 9.10 -14.23
C MET A 195 -3.33 9.86 -15.20
N PRO A 196 -3.56 9.33 -16.41
CA PRO A 196 -4.55 9.90 -17.33
C PRO A 196 -5.93 10.05 -16.67
N LEU A 197 -6.68 11.08 -17.06
CA LEU A 197 -7.99 11.43 -16.48
C LEU A 197 -9.00 10.27 -16.45
N LYS A 198 -8.94 9.38 -17.45
CA LYS A 198 -9.80 8.19 -17.53
C LYS A 198 -9.52 7.11 -16.48
N TYR A 199 -8.48 7.27 -15.67
CA TYR A 199 -8.12 6.34 -14.58
C TYR A 199 -8.06 7.09 -13.24
N PRO A 200 -9.20 7.59 -12.73
CA PRO A 200 -9.25 8.35 -11.48
C PRO A 200 -9.32 7.46 -10.25
N CYS A 201 -9.30 8.11 -9.08
CA CYS A 201 -9.86 7.58 -7.84
C CYS A 201 -11.08 8.42 -7.40
N THR A 202 -11.91 7.83 -6.56
CA THR A 202 -13.11 8.47 -5.99
C THR A 202 -12.91 8.66 -4.49
N SER A 203 -13.26 9.84 -3.98
CA SER A 203 -13.35 10.12 -2.55
C SER A 203 -14.67 9.59 -2.03
N ARG A 204 -14.60 8.58 -1.17
CA ARG A 204 -15.74 8.04 -0.45
C ARG A 204 -16.22 9.09 0.55
N LYS A 205 -17.54 9.21 0.69
CA LYS A 205 -18.15 10.01 1.74
C LYS A 205 -18.17 9.15 2.99
N ILE A 206 -17.18 9.34 3.86
CA ILE A 206 -17.15 8.74 5.19
C ILE A 206 -17.50 9.87 6.16
N ASP A 207 -18.26 9.56 7.21
CA ASP A 207 -18.60 10.52 8.25
C ASP A 207 -17.35 10.84 9.10
N LEU A 208 -16.52 11.74 8.58
CA LEU A 208 -15.21 12.08 9.17
C LEU A 208 -15.31 12.59 10.61
N ASP A 209 -16.46 13.17 10.99
CA ASP A 209 -16.67 13.74 12.33
C ASP A 209 -16.92 12.65 13.39
N ASN A 210 -17.34 11.46 12.98
CA ASN A 210 -17.67 10.33 13.87
C ASN A 210 -16.83 9.06 13.61
N ALA A 211 -16.06 8.96 12.53
CA ALA A 211 -15.52 7.67 12.07
C ALA A 211 -14.03 7.39 12.35
N TYR A 212 -13.19 8.41 12.59
CA TYR A 212 -11.74 8.23 12.50
C TYR A 212 -11.00 8.30 13.83
N HIS A 213 -10.80 9.51 14.37
CA HIS A 213 -10.03 9.68 15.59
C HIS A 213 -10.35 11.00 16.28
N SER A 214 -10.18 11.01 17.59
CA SER A 214 -10.28 12.21 18.44
C SER A 214 -8.95 12.96 18.56
N LEU A 215 -7.90 12.51 17.86
CA LEU A 215 -6.56 13.12 17.92
C LEU A 215 -6.55 14.53 17.31
N GLU A 216 -5.90 15.45 18.01
CA GLU A 216 -5.68 16.81 17.54
C GLU A 216 -4.64 16.83 16.40
N ARG A 217 -4.97 17.54 15.31
CA ARG A 217 -4.10 17.72 14.16
C ARG A 217 -3.11 18.85 14.38
N ASN A 218 -2.08 18.60 15.20
CA ASN A 218 -0.96 19.53 15.41
C ASN A 218 0.30 19.05 14.66
N ALA A 219 0.81 19.88 13.76
CA ALA A 219 1.96 19.56 12.91
C ALA A 219 3.26 20.27 13.33
N ASP A 220 3.29 20.99 14.44
CA ASP A 220 4.44 21.82 14.84
C ASP A 220 5.67 20.95 15.16
N GLU A 221 5.50 19.85 15.88
CA GLU A 221 6.61 18.93 16.18
C GLU A 221 7.20 18.32 14.90
N ASN A 222 6.34 17.78 14.02
CA ASN A 222 6.78 17.18 12.78
C ASN A 222 7.34 18.21 11.79
N LYS A 223 6.95 19.48 11.90
CA LYS A 223 7.55 20.57 11.14
C LYS A 223 9.01 20.77 11.52
N ASP A 224 9.34 20.80 12.80
CA ASP A 224 10.72 20.95 13.29
C ASP A 224 11.58 19.77 12.86
N VAL A 225 11.04 18.54 12.98
CA VAL A 225 11.67 17.32 12.46
C VAL A 225 11.94 17.44 10.96
N ALA A 226 10.96 17.90 10.18
CA ALA A 226 11.09 18.07 8.74
C ALA A 226 12.10 19.17 8.36
N GLU A 227 12.20 20.26 9.11
CA GLU A 227 13.20 21.31 8.91
C GLU A 227 14.61 20.77 9.11
N LYS A 228 14.87 20.13 10.26
CA LYS A 228 16.16 19.52 10.56
C LYS A 228 16.58 18.48 9.51
N LYS A 229 15.68 17.58 9.13
CA LYS A 229 15.96 16.55 8.11
C LYS A 229 16.28 17.18 6.75
N ARG A 230 15.59 18.25 6.36
CA ARG A 230 15.88 18.99 5.10
C ARG A 230 17.24 19.67 5.13
N GLU A 231 17.66 20.20 6.27
CA GLU A 231 19.01 20.75 6.43
C GLU A 231 20.07 19.65 6.29
N ASP A 232 19.85 18.50 6.93
CA ASP A 232 20.73 17.34 6.79
C ASP A 232 20.83 16.86 5.34
N TRP A 233 19.72 16.82 4.59
CA TRP A 233 19.74 16.48 3.16
C TRP A 233 20.59 17.44 2.34
N LYS A 234 20.48 18.74 2.61
CA LYS A 234 21.27 19.78 1.90
C LYS A 234 22.76 19.63 2.20
N LYS A 235 23.11 19.29 3.44
CA LYS A 235 24.50 19.23 3.89
C LYS A 235 25.19 17.91 3.58
N TYR A 236 24.50 16.79 3.74
CA TYR A 236 25.09 15.44 3.67
C TYR A 236 24.50 14.57 2.54
N GLY A 237 23.54 15.09 1.77
CA GLY A 237 22.91 14.37 0.68
C GLY A 237 22.21 13.09 1.16
N PRO A 238 22.41 11.94 0.48
CA PRO A 238 21.72 10.69 0.80
C PRO A 238 22.20 10.02 2.10
N ALA A 239 23.30 10.51 2.69
CA ALA A 239 23.92 9.87 3.85
C ALA A 239 23.18 10.13 5.16
N ARG A 240 22.39 11.21 5.27
CA ARG A 240 21.65 11.61 6.49
C ARG A 240 20.27 12.19 6.19
N GLY A 241 19.49 12.39 7.25
CA GLY A 241 18.19 13.08 7.22
C GLY A 241 16.98 12.19 6.89
N HIS A 242 17.16 10.89 6.70
CA HIS A 242 16.06 9.92 6.68
C HIS A 242 16.32 8.89 7.77
N SER A 243 15.31 8.57 8.57
CA SER A 243 15.48 7.58 9.65
C SER A 243 15.82 6.19 9.08
N ARG A 244 16.43 5.38 9.93
CA ARG A 244 16.64 3.95 9.72
C ARG A 244 15.80 3.10 10.67
N ARG A 245 14.98 3.73 11.51
CA ARG A 245 13.89 3.05 12.20
C ARG A 245 12.92 2.54 11.13
N PHE A 246 12.56 1.27 11.26
CA PHE A 246 11.70 0.60 10.31
C PHE A 246 10.98 -0.52 11.04
N LEU A 247 9.66 -0.38 11.17
CA LEU A 247 8.77 -1.32 11.85
C LEU A 247 9.22 -1.64 13.28
N CYS A 248 9.52 -0.60 14.06
CA CYS A 248 9.93 -0.74 15.46
C CYS A 248 8.74 -0.85 16.42
N PHE A 249 7.75 -1.68 16.08
CA PHE A 249 6.53 -1.96 16.84
C PHE A 249 6.06 -3.39 16.55
N ASN A 250 5.16 -3.93 17.37
CA ASN A 250 4.62 -5.29 17.23
C ASN A 250 3.29 -5.30 16.47
N TRP A 251 3.04 -6.36 15.69
CA TRP A 251 1.78 -6.56 14.98
C TRP A 251 1.43 -8.04 14.84
N ASP A 252 0.13 -8.31 14.67
CA ASP A 252 -0.43 -9.63 14.44
C ASP A 252 -1.04 -9.75 13.03
N ILE A 253 -1.07 -10.97 12.51
CA ILE A 253 -1.90 -11.31 11.34
C ILE A 253 -3.28 -11.71 11.85
N VAL A 254 -4.30 -10.91 11.52
CA VAL A 254 -5.68 -11.14 11.99
C VAL A 254 -6.49 -11.95 10.99
N CYS A 255 -6.21 -11.79 9.70
CA CYS A 255 -6.90 -12.49 8.63
C CYS A 255 -5.96 -12.67 7.43
N ASP A 256 -5.94 -13.86 6.83
CA ASP A 256 -5.20 -14.16 5.61
C ASP A 256 -6.05 -15.07 4.71
N LEU A 257 -6.85 -14.43 3.86
CA LEU A 257 -7.70 -15.10 2.88
C LEU A 257 -6.94 -15.28 1.56
N TYR A 258 -7.09 -16.48 1.02
CA TYR A 258 -6.57 -16.85 -0.29
C TYR A 258 -7.74 -17.13 -1.20
N ARG A 259 -7.71 -16.50 -2.38
CA ARG A 259 -8.65 -16.78 -3.46
C ARG A 259 -8.14 -17.97 -4.27
N GLU A 260 -9.03 -18.91 -4.58
CA GLU A 260 -8.74 -19.91 -5.61
C GLU A 260 -8.82 -19.25 -6.98
N SER A 261 -7.68 -19.15 -7.65
CA SER A 261 -7.55 -18.45 -8.92
C SER A 261 -7.18 -19.40 -10.05
N GLU A 262 -7.80 -19.19 -11.21
CA GLU A 262 -7.50 -19.95 -12.44
C GLU A 262 -6.54 -19.13 -13.30
N ILE A 263 -5.25 -19.44 -13.17
CA ILE A 263 -4.20 -18.58 -13.73
C ILE A 263 -3.55 -19.31 -14.89
N PRO A 264 -3.55 -18.74 -16.09
CA PRO A 264 -2.90 -19.36 -17.23
C PRO A 264 -1.39 -19.40 -16.98
N GLU A 265 -0.77 -20.51 -17.38
CA GLU A 265 0.69 -20.65 -17.39
C GLU A 265 1.33 -19.50 -18.18
N PRO A 266 2.38 -18.85 -17.65
CA PRO A 266 3.07 -17.80 -18.36
C PRO A 266 3.76 -18.35 -19.62
N PRO A 267 3.98 -17.50 -20.65
CA PRO A 267 4.63 -17.93 -21.87
C PRO A 267 6.09 -18.36 -21.61
N ILE A 268 6.51 -19.47 -22.25
CA ILE A 268 7.87 -20.00 -22.12
C ILE A 268 8.89 -19.02 -22.70
N GLN A 269 9.81 -18.53 -21.86
CA GLN A 269 10.90 -17.64 -22.27
C GLN A 269 12.25 -18.39 -22.43
N LYS A 270 12.42 -19.12 -23.53
CA LYS A 270 13.58 -20.02 -23.78
C LYS A 270 14.96 -19.35 -23.68
N PHE A 271 15.04 -18.06 -23.95
CA PHE A 271 16.31 -17.30 -23.92
C PHE A 271 16.43 -16.39 -22.69
N TRP A 272 15.49 -16.44 -21.75
CA TRP A 272 15.50 -15.57 -20.57
C TRP A 272 16.84 -15.68 -19.85
N ILE A 273 17.20 -16.88 -19.38
CA ILE A 273 18.46 -17.11 -18.66
C ILE A 273 19.67 -16.76 -19.53
N LYS A 274 19.68 -17.14 -20.81
CA LYS A 274 20.83 -16.92 -21.70
C LYS A 274 21.12 -15.44 -21.96
N ASN A 275 20.09 -14.60 -21.97
CA ASN A 275 20.20 -13.18 -22.28
C ASN A 275 20.42 -12.30 -21.03
N TRP A 276 20.82 -12.87 -19.89
CA TRP A 276 20.95 -12.13 -18.63
C TRP A 276 21.91 -10.93 -18.72
N HIS A 277 23.01 -11.06 -19.48
CA HIS A 277 24.00 -10.00 -19.64
C HIS A 277 23.41 -8.69 -20.20
N PHE A 278 22.40 -8.78 -21.07
CA PHE A 278 21.77 -7.60 -21.67
C PHE A 278 21.00 -6.75 -20.65
N ARG A 279 20.55 -7.34 -19.53
CA ARG A 279 19.81 -6.62 -18.47
C ARG A 279 20.70 -5.67 -17.67
N ASN A 280 22.01 -5.90 -17.64
CA ASN A 280 22.96 -4.98 -17.01
C ASN A 280 23.21 -3.73 -17.86
N ILE A 281 23.02 -3.85 -19.18
CA ILE A 281 23.25 -2.77 -20.14
C ILE A 281 21.95 -1.99 -20.38
N TRP A 282 20.82 -2.70 -20.45
CA TRP A 282 19.47 -2.15 -20.65
C TRP A 282 18.57 -2.64 -19.51
N PRO A 283 18.63 -2.01 -18.33
CA PRO A 283 17.74 -2.39 -17.23
C PRO A 283 16.29 -2.16 -17.65
N THR A 284 15.52 -3.26 -17.72
CA THR A 284 14.08 -3.31 -17.99
C THR A 284 13.26 -2.65 -16.90
#